data_AF-A0A6A5FV30-F1
#
_entry.id   AF-A0A6A5FV30-F1
#
_cell.length_a   1.000
_cell.length_b   1.000
_cell.length_c   1.000
_cell.angle_alpha   90.00
_cell.angle_beta   90.00
_cell.angle_gamma   90.00
#
_symmetry.space_group_name_H-M   'P 1'
#
loop_
_entity.id
_entity.type
_entity.pdbx_description
1 polymer ?
#
loop_
_entity_poly.entity_id
_entity_poly.type
_entity_poly.pdbx_seq_one_letter_code
_entity_poly.pdbx_strand_id
1 'polypeptide(L)'
;MEESIKTRNRATISDLFAPDFGFDLCDSHVNKKEFVEILARLPTRLNVTFTLKKFTNYKSAIKFEVAESGNMNTNLGFYINKLQEKLTSGSIVNCEGIPPH
;
A
#
# COMPACT_ATOMS: atom_id res chain seq x y z
N MET A 1 -7.16 6.39 1.53
CA MET A 1 -6.76 4.98 1.69
C MET A 1 -7.41 4.32 2.90
N GLU A 2 -7.25 4.87 4.11
CA GLU A 2 -7.83 4.33 5.35
C GLU A 2 -9.34 4.13 5.28
N GLU A 3 -10.08 5.13 4.78
CA GLU A 3 -11.54 5.06 4.65
C GLU A 3 -12.00 3.93 3.73
N SER A 4 -11.34 3.75 2.59
CA SER A 4 -11.62 2.63 1.69
C SER A 4 -11.36 1.28 2.38
N ILE A 5 -10.27 1.15 3.14
CA ILE A 5 -9.95 -0.08 3.88
C ILE A 5 -11.02 -0.37 4.94
N LYS A 6 -11.52 0.65 5.65
CA LYS A 6 -12.59 0.53 6.65
C LYS A 6 -13.88 -0.06 6.07
N THR A 7 -14.17 0.19 4.79
CA THR A 7 -15.39 -0.33 4.14
C THR A 7 -15.39 -1.85 3.96
N ARG A 8 -14.20 -2.49 3.96
CA ARG A 8 -13.99 -3.91 3.55
C ARG A 8 -14.54 -4.25 2.17
N ASN A 9 -14.92 -3.24 1.38
CA ASN A 9 -15.49 -3.42 0.07
C ASN A 9 -14.35 -3.52 -0.95
N ARG A 10 -14.24 -4.70 -1.57
CA ARG A 10 -13.20 -4.97 -2.57
C ARG A 10 -13.20 -3.99 -3.72
N ALA A 11 -14.38 -3.56 -4.19
CA ALA A 11 -14.47 -2.59 -5.28
C ALA A 11 -13.96 -1.21 -4.83
N THR A 12 -14.39 -0.74 -3.66
CA THR A 12 -13.93 0.53 -3.08
C THR A 12 -12.42 0.54 -2.80
N ILE A 13 -11.87 -0.57 -2.32
CA ILE A 13 -10.42 -0.70 -2.10
C ILE A 13 -9.69 -0.79 -3.45
N SER A 14 -10.18 -1.62 -4.37
CA SER A 14 -9.59 -1.81 -5.71
C SER A 14 -9.53 -0.52 -6.53
N ASP A 15 -10.50 0.38 -6.34
CA ASP A 15 -10.52 1.67 -7.02
C ASP A 15 -9.32 2.56 -6.61
N LEU A 16 -8.65 2.33 -5.48
CA LEU A 16 -7.45 3.11 -5.14
C LEU A 16 -6.24 2.80 -6.04
N PHE A 17 -6.25 1.65 -6.72
CA PHE A 17 -5.08 1.08 -7.37
C PHE A 17 -5.23 1.08 -8.89
N ALA A 18 -4.15 1.42 -9.61
CA ALA A 18 -4.08 1.29 -11.06
C ALA A 18 -4.22 -0.20 -11.47
N PRO A 19 -4.67 -0.52 -12.70
CA PRO A 19 -4.88 -1.90 -13.13
C PRO A 19 -3.63 -2.79 -13.00
N ASP A 20 -2.46 -2.22 -13.20
CA ASP A 20 -1.13 -2.84 -13.17
C ASP A 20 -0.43 -2.71 -11.80
N PHE A 21 -1.16 -2.29 -10.76
CA PHE A 21 -0.58 -2.16 -9.43
C PHE A 21 0.00 -3.49 -8.91
N GLY A 22 1.19 -3.39 -8.33
CA GLY A 22 1.86 -4.45 -7.61
C GLY A 22 2.43 -3.95 -6.29
N PHE A 23 2.58 -4.87 -5.35
CA PHE A 23 3.13 -4.58 -4.03
C PHE A 23 4.28 -5.54 -3.70
N ASP A 24 5.45 -4.97 -3.46
CA ASP A 24 6.64 -5.71 -3.08
C ASP A 24 6.66 -5.93 -1.56
N LEU A 25 6.45 -7.19 -1.18
CA LEU A 25 6.85 -7.69 0.12
C LEU A 25 8.37 -7.93 0.10
N CYS A 26 8.95 -8.21 1.26
CA CYS A 26 10.39 -8.41 1.34
C CYS A 26 10.89 -9.61 0.51
N ASP A 27 10.11 -10.68 0.44
CA ASP A 27 10.50 -11.94 -0.24
C ASP A 27 9.62 -12.31 -1.42
N SER A 28 8.62 -11.48 -1.71
CA SER A 28 7.61 -11.82 -2.68
C SER A 28 6.94 -10.58 -3.24
N HIS A 29 6.28 -10.77 -4.37
CA HIS A 29 5.48 -9.75 -5.00
C HIS A 29 4.03 -10.22 -5.01
N VAL A 30 3.12 -9.33 -4.64
CA VAL A 30 1.67 -9.59 -4.75
C VAL A 30 1.05 -8.61 -5.74
N ASN A 31 0.21 -9.14 -6.62
CA ASN A 31 -0.50 -8.29 -7.58
C ASN A 31 -1.67 -7.54 -6.91
N LYS A 32 -2.27 -6.61 -7.64
CA LYS A 32 -3.46 -5.85 -7.21
C LYS A 32 -4.55 -6.72 -6.58
N LYS A 33 -4.93 -7.84 -7.20
CA LYS A 33 -6.04 -8.67 -6.71
C LYS A 33 -5.71 -9.24 -5.34
N GLU A 34 -4.51 -9.77 -5.17
CA GLU A 34 -4.03 -10.33 -3.91
C GLU A 34 -3.95 -9.25 -2.82
N PHE A 35 -3.38 -8.09 -3.15
CA PHE A 35 -3.28 -6.98 -2.20
C PHE A 35 -4.65 -6.46 -1.74
N VAL A 36 -5.60 -6.32 -2.66
CA VAL A 36 -7.00 -5.94 -2.35
C VAL A 36 -7.65 -6.99 -1.45
N GLU A 37 -7.44 -8.29 -1.70
CA GLU A 37 -7.94 -9.35 -0.82
C GLU A 37 -7.35 -9.27 0.59
N ILE A 38 -6.05 -9.02 0.72
CA ILE A 38 -5.39 -8.84 2.03
C ILE A 38 -6.07 -7.70 2.79
N LEU A 39 -6.21 -6.53 2.17
CA LEU A 39 -6.82 -5.35 2.81
C LEU A 39 -8.30 -5.56 3.15
N ALA A 40 -9.06 -6.26 2.29
CA ALA A 40 -10.47 -6.54 2.51
C ALA A 40 -10.71 -7.57 3.63
N ARG A 41 -9.73 -8.42 3.93
CA ARG A 41 -9.81 -9.48 4.97
C ARG A 41 -9.30 -9.05 6.33
N LEU A 42 -8.76 -7.83 6.46
CA LEU A 42 -8.29 -7.34 7.76
C LEU A 42 -9.44 -7.36 8.79
N PRO A 43 -9.17 -7.76 10.05
CA PRO A 43 -10.19 -7.84 11.10
C PRO A 43 -10.91 -6.50 11.27
N THR A 44 -12.22 -6.52 11.50
CA THR A 44 -13.02 -5.29 11.69
C THR A 44 -12.65 -4.49 12.93
N ARG A 45 -12.06 -5.14 13.94
CA ARG A 45 -11.56 -4.48 15.17
C ARG A 45 -10.21 -3.79 14.96
N LEU A 46 -9.56 -4.04 13.82
CA LEU A 46 -8.21 -3.56 13.55
C LEU A 46 -8.30 -2.17 12.90
N ASN A 47 -7.86 -1.16 13.65
CA ASN A 47 -7.77 0.21 13.18
C ASN A 47 -6.41 0.42 12.52
N VAL A 48 -6.36 0.25 11.19
CA VAL A 48 -5.18 0.59 10.40
C VAL A 48 -5.11 2.10 10.27
N THR A 49 -3.95 2.68 10.59
CA THR A 49 -3.64 4.08 10.34
C THR A 49 -2.34 4.22 9.55
N PHE A 50 -2.27 5.22 8.69
CA PHE A 50 -1.09 5.54 7.89
C PHE A 50 -0.63 6.97 8.18
N THR A 51 0.52 7.10 8.82
CA THR A 51 1.13 8.41 9.10
C THR A 51 2.16 8.74 8.03
N LEU A 52 1.94 9.82 7.27
CA LEU A 52 2.92 10.30 6.28
C LEU A 52 4.26 10.64 6.96
N LYS A 53 5.34 10.03 6.47
CA LYS A 53 6.71 10.30 6.96
C LYS A 53 7.44 11.28 6.05
N LYS A 54 7.45 11.01 4.76
CA LYS A 54 8.08 11.86 3.75
C LYS A 54 7.47 11.60 2.38
N PHE A 55 7.69 12.53 1.47
CA PHE A 55 7.31 12.39 0.08
C PHE A 55 8.41 12.95 -0.83
N THR A 56 8.44 12.46 -2.05
CA THR A 56 9.31 12.93 -3.13
C THR A 56 8.45 13.14 -4.35
N ASN A 57 8.53 14.35 -4.89
CA ASN A 57 7.70 14.76 -6.01
C ASN A 57 8.47 14.57 -7.33
N TYR A 58 7.93 13.75 -8.23
CA TYR A 58 8.44 13.54 -9.58
C TYR A 58 7.55 14.24 -10.59
N LYS A 59 7.97 14.33 -11.86
CA LYS A 59 7.18 15.01 -12.90
C LYS A 59 5.76 14.44 -13.00
N SER A 60 5.62 13.11 -13.14
CA SER A 60 4.35 12.40 -13.34
C SER A 60 3.83 11.64 -12.12
N ALA A 61 4.60 11.57 -11.04
CA ALA A 61 4.26 10.74 -9.88
C ALA A 61 4.68 11.40 -8.57
N ILE A 62 4.14 10.92 -7.46
CA ILE A 62 4.63 11.23 -6.11
C ILE A 62 4.98 9.90 -5.45
N LYS A 63 6.20 9.78 -4.94
CA LYS A 63 6.55 8.71 -4.00
C LYS A 63 6.29 9.22 -2.61
N PHE A 64 5.65 8.42 -1.76
CA PHE A 64 5.49 8.76 -0.36
C PHE A 64 5.71 7.53 0.51
N GLU A 65 6.26 7.77 1.69
CA GLU A 65 6.45 6.75 2.71
C GLU A 65 5.53 7.04 3.88
N VAL A 66 4.83 6.02 4.35
CA VAL A 66 3.92 6.06 5.50
C VAL A 66 4.38 5.06 6.54
N ALA A 67 4.27 5.42 7.81
CA ALA A 67 4.26 4.42 8.87
C ALA A 67 2.84 3.86 8.99
N GLU A 68 2.69 2.58 8.70
CA GLU A 68 1.47 1.84 8.98
C GLU A 68 1.50 1.41 10.44
N SER A 69 0.37 1.54 11.13
CA SER A 69 0.18 0.99 12.46
C SER A 69 -1.20 0.35 12.58
N GLY A 70 -1.26 -0.73 13.35
CA GLY A 70 -2.47 -1.51 13.57
C GLY A 70 -2.39 -2.93 13.00
N ASN A 71 -1.72 -3.13 11.86
CA ASN A 71 -1.55 -4.43 11.21
C ASN A 71 -0.11 -4.95 11.28
N MET A 72 0.77 -4.44 10.43
CA MET A 72 2.17 -4.87 10.32
C MET A 72 3.11 -4.01 11.17
N ASN A 73 2.69 -2.78 11.51
CA ASN A 73 3.48 -1.81 12.26
C ASN A 73 4.83 -1.52 11.60
N THR A 74 4.80 -1.27 10.28
CA THR A 74 6.00 -1.09 9.43
C THR A 74 5.89 0.13 8.53
N ASN A 75 7.00 0.53 7.92
CA ASN A 75 7.03 1.60 6.93
C ASN A 75 6.72 1.05 5.54
N LEU A 76 5.76 1.66 4.87
CA LEU A 76 5.35 1.33 3.51
C LEU A 76 5.66 2.49 2.57
N GLY A 77 6.20 2.16 1.40
CA GLY A 77 6.40 3.10 0.30
C GLY A 77 5.30 2.92 -0.73
N PHE A 78 4.84 4.01 -1.32
CA PHE A 78 3.85 3.99 -2.39
C PHE A 78 4.22 5.00 -3.48
N TYR A 79 3.83 4.69 -4.71
CA TYR A 79 3.82 5.63 -5.83
C TYR A 79 2.38 5.90 -6.25
N ILE A 80 2.04 7.18 -6.39
CA ILE A 80 0.78 7.64 -6.99
C ILE A 80 1.06 8.34 -8.31
N ASN A 81 0.32 7.98 -9.35
CA ASN A 81 0.31 8.69 -10.62
C ASN A 81 -0.53 9.97 -10.50
N LYS A 82 0.02 11.12 -10.88
CA LYS A 82 -0.67 12.41 -10.75
C LYS A 82 -1.83 12.62 -11.72
N LEU A 83 -1.80 11.95 -12.88
CA LEU A 83 -2.84 12.06 -13.91
C LEU A 83 -4.04 11.18 -13.55
N GLN A 84 -3.77 9.94 -13.13
CA GLN A 84 -4.80 8.96 -12.83
C GLN A 84 -5.30 9.06 -11.39
N GLU A 85 -4.53 9.70 -10.50
CA GLU A 85 -4.75 9.74 -9.06
C GLU A 85 -4.91 8.33 -8.45
N LYS A 86 -4.20 7.36 -9.05
CA LYS A 86 -4.18 5.96 -8.62
C LYS A 86 -2.79 5.55 -8.15
N LEU A 87 -2.77 4.66 -7.16
CA LEU A 87 -1.55 3.99 -6.72
C LEU A 87 -1.05 3.03 -7.80
N THR A 88 0.20 3.19 -8.22
CA THR A 88 0.81 2.36 -9.27
C THR A 88 1.70 1.27 -8.71
N SER A 89 2.28 1.47 -7.53
CA SER A 89 3.04 0.44 -6.83
C SER A 89 3.17 0.75 -5.35
N GLY A 90 3.50 -0.27 -4.56
CA GLY A 90 3.91 -0.11 -3.17
C GLY A 90 4.95 -1.13 -2.74
N SER A 91 5.59 -0.89 -1.60
CA SER A 91 6.59 -1.80 -1.05
C SER A 91 6.74 -1.66 0.47
N ILE A 92 7.27 -2.69 1.13
CA ILE A 92 7.84 -2.52 2.47
C ILE A 92 9.17 -1.76 2.33
N VAL A 93 9.37 -0.70 3.11
CA VAL A 93 10.57 0.16 3.00
C VAL A 93 11.78 -0.50 3.65
N ASN A 94 11.59 -1.15 4.80
CA ASN A 94 12.66 -1.78 5.57
C ASN A 94 12.39 -3.27 5.72
N CYS A 95 13.09 -4.05 4.89
CA CYS A 95 13.13 -5.50 4.99
C CYS A 95 14.38 -5.90 5.78
N GLU A 96 14.39 -5.61 7.09
CA GLU A 96 15.50 -6.02 7.94
C GLU A 96 15.39 -7.53 8.24
N GLY A 97 16.52 -8.24 8.07
CA GLY A 97 16.65 -9.64 8.49
C GLY A 97 16.36 -10.69 7.42
N ILE A 98 16.16 -10.31 6.15
CA ILE A 98 15.98 -11.29 5.07
C ILE A 98 17.20 -11.27 4.14
N PRO A 99 18.01 -12.36 4.10
CA PRO A 99 19.12 -12.43 3.18
C PRO A 99 18.63 -12.49 1.72
N PRO A 100 19.32 -11.82 0.77
CA PRO A 100 19.04 -12.02 -0.64
C PRO A 100 19.31 -13.48 -1.00
N HIS A 101 18.34 -14.14 -1.63
CA HIS A 101 18.51 -15.46 -2.25
C HIS A 101 19.28 -15.36 -3.56
#